data_AF-A0A969U003-F1
#
_entry.id   AF-A0A969U003-F1
#
_cell.length_a   1.000
_cell.length_b   1.000
_cell.length_c   1.000
_cell.angle_alpha   90.00
_cell.angle_beta   90.00
_cell.angle_gamma   90.00
#
_symmetry.space_group_name_H-M   'P 1'
#
loop_
_entity.id
_entity.type
_entity.pdbx_description
1 polymer ?
#
loop_
_entity_poly.entity_id
_entity_poly.type
_entity_poly.pdbx_seq_one_letter_code
_entity_poly.pdbx_strand_id
1 'polypeptide(L)'
;MLTCNSSIATVTLLKVRKVVDRPPESISATLNAGDYFVRVFPYGSINTNYNLSLTATSIIAPSLDPITTQWYGTNILDVEIRDLTQNLAADNSLNRNDTISIFRVAKDGGLISADELRDLRTIVANANNFGMQDFVRVLSDKVVNGNVANQKSGIGNLFAGSSDTQMESLIGKWFFGSDRPTTLSSSHTYREINGSLFQNGISADDVKQGQLGDCYYLATLSSIAQEKSSYIQDMFIDNGDNTFTVRFFNNNVADYVTVDRFLPTDSQGRLVYASMGASATNSLNELWVALAEKAYAQLAESGWSRDADSTDSYGAIEGGWMTDTIKQVTGLTTSDRQAS
;
A
#
# COMPACT_ATOMS: atom_id res chain seq x y z
N MET A 1 14.56 -3.60 -28.05
CA MET A 1 14.43 -2.18 -27.68
C MET A 1 13.19 -1.68 -28.37
N LEU A 2 12.25 -1.15 -27.60
CA LEU A 2 11.02 -0.59 -28.12
C LEU A 2 10.90 0.82 -27.56
N THR A 3 10.86 1.81 -28.46
CA THR A 3 10.75 3.22 -28.10
C THR A 3 9.29 3.63 -28.27
N CYS A 4 8.65 4.02 -27.17
CA CYS A 4 7.28 4.50 -27.16
C CYS A 4 7.26 6.02 -27.35
N ASN A 5 6.83 6.48 -28.53
CA ASN A 5 6.82 7.91 -28.91
C ASN A 5 5.52 8.65 -28.54
N SER A 6 4.58 8.00 -27.83
CA SER A 6 3.29 8.57 -27.41
C SER A 6 3.10 8.46 -25.90
N SER A 7 2.26 9.33 -25.33
CA SER A 7 2.04 9.49 -23.89
C SER A 7 1.61 8.21 -23.17
N ILE A 8 0.97 7.28 -23.88
CA ILE A 8 0.80 5.88 -23.46
C ILE A 8 0.90 4.96 -24.68
N ALA A 9 1.54 3.80 -24.54
CA ALA A 9 1.31 2.67 -25.44
C ALA A 9 0.91 1.41 -24.65
N THR A 10 -0.05 0.66 -25.17
CA THR A 10 -0.24 -0.74 -24.77
C THR A 10 0.88 -1.55 -25.40
N VAL A 11 1.85 -2.00 -24.61
CA VAL A 11 2.86 -2.95 -25.09
C VAL A 11 2.27 -4.35 -24.95
N THR A 12 1.87 -4.92 -26.08
CA THR A 12 1.50 -6.32 -26.15
C THR A 12 2.75 -7.12 -26.53
N LEU A 13 3.24 -7.93 -25.61
CA LEU A 13 4.28 -8.92 -25.89
C LEU A 13 3.59 -10.14 -26.51
N LEU A 14 3.63 -10.23 -27.83
CA LEU A 14 3.14 -11.40 -28.54
C LEU A 14 4.33 -12.28 -28.93
N LYS A 15 4.27 -13.55 -28.52
CA LYS A 15 4.97 -14.71 -29.08
C LYS A 15 6.10 -15.24 -28.20
N VAL A 16 5.85 -16.44 -27.67
CA VAL A 16 6.83 -17.52 -27.50
C VAL A 16 6.40 -18.61 -28.49
N ARG A 17 7.28 -19.01 -29.42
CA ARG A 17 7.01 -20.16 -30.32
C ARG A 17 8.00 -21.28 -29.99
N LYS A 18 7.53 -22.32 -29.30
CA LYS A 18 8.22 -23.60 -29.12
C LYS A 18 7.17 -24.71 -29.26
N VAL A 19 7.28 -25.51 -30.32
CA VAL A 19 6.49 -26.74 -30.55
C VAL A 19 5.04 -26.51 -31.05
N VAL A 20 4.61 -27.38 -31.96
CA VAL A 20 3.40 -27.28 -32.79
C VAL A 20 2.08 -27.38 -32.00
N ASP A 21 2.10 -27.77 -30.72
CA ASP A 21 0.90 -28.13 -29.93
C ASP A 21 0.72 -27.40 -28.57
N ARG A 22 1.28 -26.19 -28.38
CA ARG A 22 0.96 -25.35 -27.20
C ARG A 22 0.45 -23.96 -27.59
N PRO A 23 -0.60 -23.44 -26.92
CA PRO A 23 -1.06 -22.08 -27.15
C PRO A 23 0.02 -21.06 -26.74
N PRO A 24 0.16 -19.93 -27.46
CA PRO A 24 1.12 -18.90 -27.13
C PRO A 24 0.80 -18.24 -25.78
N GLU A 25 1.85 -17.89 -25.03
CA GLU A 25 1.75 -17.04 -23.85
C GLU A 25 1.85 -15.57 -24.25
N SER A 26 1.05 -14.72 -23.63
CA SER A 26 1.02 -13.27 -23.86
C SER A 26 1.06 -12.51 -22.55
N ILE A 27 1.87 -11.45 -22.50
CA ILE A 27 1.91 -10.48 -21.41
C ILE A 27 1.54 -9.13 -22.00
N SER A 28 0.59 -8.44 -21.37
CA SER A 28 0.17 -7.10 -21.78
C SER A 28 0.31 -6.16 -20.59
N ALA A 29 0.94 -5.00 -20.82
CA ALA A 29 1.09 -3.97 -19.82
C ALA A 29 0.89 -2.59 -20.45
N THR A 30 0.25 -1.69 -19.69
CA THR A 30 0.19 -0.26 -20.01
C THR A 30 1.45 0.39 -19.47
N LEU A 31 2.21 1.04 -20.34
CA LEU A 31 3.50 1.64 -20.00
C LEU A 31 3.50 3.11 -20.43
N ASN A 32 4.11 3.96 -19.60
CA ASN A 32 4.33 5.39 -19.89
C ASN A 32 5.26 5.56 -21.10
N ALA A 33 5.46 6.80 -21.55
CA ALA A 33 6.49 7.10 -22.54
C ALA A 33 7.88 6.72 -21.99
N GLY A 34 8.70 6.07 -22.81
CA GLY A 34 10.02 5.62 -22.41
C GLY A 34 10.60 4.51 -23.28
N ASP A 35 11.86 4.17 -22.98
CA ASP A 35 12.57 3.06 -23.61
C ASP A 35 12.46 1.80 -22.76
N TYR A 36 11.89 0.75 -23.33
CA TYR A 36 11.67 -0.50 -22.62
C TYR A 36 12.52 -1.65 -23.14
N PHE A 37 13.01 -2.46 -22.20
CA PHE A 37 13.81 -3.64 -22.45
C PHE A 37 13.12 -4.88 -21.90
N VAL A 38 13.08 -5.94 -22.71
CA VAL A 38 12.56 -7.24 -22.30
C VAL A 38 13.74 -8.19 -22.15
N ARG A 39 13.82 -8.85 -20.99
CA ARG A 39 14.87 -9.82 -20.66
C ARG A 39 14.23 -11.17 -20.36
N VAL A 40 14.68 -12.20 -21.06
CA VAL A 40 14.23 -13.58 -20.85
C VAL A 40 15.25 -14.29 -19.97
N PHE A 41 14.80 -14.86 -18.85
CA PHE A 41 15.64 -15.65 -17.95
C PHE A 41 15.42 -17.15 -18.20
N PRO A 42 16.49 -17.97 -18.28
CA PRO A 42 16.33 -19.41 -18.33
C PRO A 42 15.81 -19.93 -16.99
N TYR A 43 14.92 -20.91 -17.03
CA TYR A 43 14.52 -21.66 -15.84
C TYR A 43 15.50 -22.83 -15.64
N GLY A 44 16.30 -22.77 -14.58
CA GLY A 44 17.37 -23.72 -14.31
C GLY A 44 18.48 -23.67 -15.38
N SER A 45 18.99 -24.84 -15.79
CA SER A 45 20.07 -24.96 -16.79
C SER A 45 19.56 -25.14 -18.23
N ILE A 46 18.27 -24.93 -18.49
CA ILE A 46 17.65 -25.25 -19.78
C ILE A 46 17.86 -24.09 -20.76
N ASN A 47 18.54 -24.38 -21.88
CA ASN A 47 18.58 -23.48 -23.03
C ASN A 47 17.46 -23.84 -24.02
N THR A 48 16.59 -22.87 -24.30
CA THR A 48 15.41 -23.06 -25.15
C THR A 48 15.41 -22.05 -26.28
N ASN A 49 15.26 -22.52 -27.52
CA ASN A 49 15.01 -21.64 -28.66
C ASN A 49 13.61 -21.00 -28.53
N TYR A 50 13.52 -19.68 -28.70
CA TYR A 50 12.28 -18.93 -28.72
C TYR A 50 12.29 -17.88 -29.83
N ASN A 51 11.11 -17.42 -30.22
CA ASN A 51 10.93 -16.26 -31.09
C ASN A 51 10.12 -15.23 -30.31
N LEU A 52 10.69 -14.06 -30.06
CA LEU A 52 10.06 -12.95 -29.35
C LEU A 52 9.53 -11.93 -30.36
N SER A 53 8.29 -11.48 -30.20
CA SER A 53 7.76 -10.31 -30.89
C SER A 53 7.21 -9.31 -29.86
N LEU A 54 7.46 -8.03 -30.14
CA LEU A 54 6.95 -6.93 -29.32
C LEU A 54 6.13 -6.04 -30.23
N THR A 55 4.97 -5.63 -29.74
CA THR A 55 4.12 -4.64 -30.40
C THR A 55 3.73 -3.59 -29.37
N ALA A 56 3.67 -2.34 -29.79
CA ALA A 56 3.18 -1.25 -28.97
C ALA A 56 2.13 -0.49 -29.77
N THR A 57 0.97 -0.29 -29.16
CA THR A 57 -0.12 0.49 -29.78
C THR A 57 -0.28 1.75 -28.95
N SER A 58 -0.07 2.91 -29.55
CA SER A 58 -0.40 4.19 -28.93
C SER A 58 -1.87 4.18 -28.54
N ILE A 59 -2.17 4.40 -27.27
CA ILE A 59 -3.55 4.60 -26.84
C ILE A 59 -3.84 6.08 -27.04
N ILE A 60 -4.77 6.38 -27.94
CA ILE A 60 -5.30 7.74 -28.04
C ILE A 60 -6.18 7.91 -26.79
N ALA A 61 -5.75 8.73 -25.84
CA ALA A 61 -6.60 9.12 -24.72
C ALA A 61 -7.93 9.65 -25.30
N PRO A 62 -9.09 9.30 -24.71
CA PRO A 62 -10.33 9.94 -25.11
C PRO A 62 -10.12 11.46 -25.09
N SER A 63 -10.54 12.16 -26.15
CA SER A 63 -10.37 13.61 -26.21
C SER A 63 -11.10 14.22 -25.01
N LEU A 64 -10.32 14.72 -24.06
CA LEU A 64 -10.80 15.40 -22.86
C LEU A 64 -11.69 16.58 -23.27
N ASP A 65 -12.79 16.79 -22.55
CA ASP A 65 -13.66 17.96 -22.73
C ASP A 65 -12.81 19.24 -22.55
N PRO A 66 -12.90 20.25 -23.44
CA PRO A 66 -12.18 21.52 -23.30
C PRO A 66 -12.19 22.14 -21.90
N ILE A 67 -13.27 21.97 -21.13
CA ILE A 67 -13.37 22.45 -19.74
C ILE A 67 -12.37 21.72 -18.83
N THR A 68 -12.22 20.41 -19.00
CA THR A 68 -11.26 19.61 -18.23
C THR A 68 -9.83 20.01 -18.56
N THR A 69 -9.49 20.17 -19.86
CA THR A 69 -8.16 20.65 -20.29
C THR A 69 -7.83 22.04 -19.71
N GLN A 70 -8.81 22.94 -19.65
CA GLN A 70 -8.61 24.26 -19.04
C GLN A 70 -8.34 24.18 -17.53
N TRP A 71 -9.05 23.31 -16.80
CA TRP A 71 -8.82 23.12 -15.37
C TRP A 71 -7.39 22.69 -15.10
N TYR A 72 -6.88 21.67 -15.81
CA TYR A 72 -5.51 21.19 -15.62
C TYR A 72 -4.48 22.28 -15.91
N GLY A 73 -4.60 22.99 -17.04
CA GLY A 73 -3.66 24.07 -17.39
C GLY A 73 -3.69 25.26 -16.42
N THR A 74 -4.78 25.43 -15.67
CA THR A 74 -4.92 26.50 -14.67
C THR A 74 -4.41 26.08 -13.29
N ASN A 75 -4.65 24.83 -12.90
CA ASN A 75 -4.45 24.36 -11.53
C ASN A 75 -3.17 23.55 -11.32
N ILE A 76 -2.61 22.98 -12.40
CA ILE A 76 -1.37 22.20 -12.40
C ILE A 76 -0.36 22.90 -13.31
N LEU A 77 0.66 23.53 -12.73
CA LEU A 77 1.64 24.34 -13.46
C LEU A 77 2.76 23.50 -14.06
N ASP A 78 3.23 22.50 -13.32
CA ASP A 78 4.25 21.58 -13.75
C ASP A 78 3.73 20.75 -14.93
N VAL A 79 4.47 20.81 -16.04
CA VAL A 79 4.02 20.21 -17.31
C VAL A 79 4.02 18.70 -17.23
N GLU A 80 5.02 18.09 -16.58
CA GLU A 80 5.13 16.64 -16.51
C GLU A 80 4.06 16.04 -15.59
N ILE A 81 3.85 16.64 -14.40
CA ILE A 81 2.75 16.26 -13.49
C ILE A 81 1.41 16.45 -14.19
N ARG A 82 1.19 17.59 -14.86
CA ARG A 82 -0.08 17.87 -15.53
C ARG A 82 -0.38 16.84 -16.60
N ASP A 83 0.56 16.63 -17.52
CA ASP A 83 0.34 15.78 -18.67
C ASP A 83 0.19 14.32 -18.23
N LEU A 84 0.97 13.86 -17.24
CA LEU A 84 0.80 12.52 -16.67
C LEU A 84 -0.56 12.37 -15.96
N THR A 85 -0.96 13.34 -15.13
CA THR A 85 -2.23 13.28 -14.40
C THR A 85 -3.44 13.28 -15.36
N GLN A 86 -3.41 14.08 -16.42
CA GLN A 86 -4.45 14.08 -17.45
C GLN A 86 -4.63 12.70 -18.09
N ASN A 87 -3.51 12.06 -18.41
CA ASN A 87 -3.52 10.76 -19.08
C ASN A 87 -4.01 9.65 -18.14
N LEU A 88 -3.52 9.63 -16.90
CA LEU A 88 -3.87 8.59 -15.92
C LEU A 88 -5.29 8.74 -15.40
N ALA A 89 -5.81 9.96 -15.26
CA ALA A 89 -7.19 10.19 -14.80
C ALA A 89 -8.24 10.10 -15.92
N ALA A 90 -7.87 9.75 -17.15
CA ALA A 90 -8.78 9.72 -18.30
C ALA A 90 -9.91 8.68 -18.16
N ASP A 91 -9.73 7.68 -17.29
CA ASP A 91 -10.74 6.68 -16.93
C ASP A 91 -11.62 7.11 -15.73
N ASN A 92 -11.44 8.33 -15.22
CA ASN A 92 -12.04 8.85 -13.99
C ASN A 92 -11.69 8.04 -12.74
N SER A 93 -10.54 7.38 -12.71
CA SER A 93 -10.10 6.56 -11.59
C SER A 93 -8.59 6.66 -11.39
N LEU A 94 -8.14 7.77 -10.80
CA LEU A 94 -6.76 7.92 -10.38
C LEU A 94 -6.47 7.01 -9.18
N ASN A 95 -5.95 5.82 -9.48
CA ASN A 95 -5.77 4.75 -8.52
C ASN A 95 -4.41 4.84 -7.80
N ARG A 96 -4.12 3.85 -6.95
CA ARG A 96 -2.88 3.77 -6.16
C ARG A 96 -1.62 3.86 -7.04
N ASN A 97 -1.56 3.09 -8.12
CA ASN A 97 -0.39 3.02 -8.99
C ASN A 97 -0.20 4.30 -9.81
N ASP A 98 -1.30 4.93 -10.20
CA ASP A 98 -1.28 6.21 -10.91
C ASP A 98 -0.71 7.30 -10.01
N THR A 99 -1.19 7.36 -8.77
CA THR A 99 -0.76 8.36 -7.80
C THR A 99 0.73 8.20 -7.43
N ILE A 100 1.20 6.96 -7.27
CA ILE A 100 2.63 6.67 -7.12
C ILE A 100 3.43 7.13 -8.35
N SER A 101 2.90 6.94 -9.56
CA SER A 101 3.55 7.39 -10.80
C SER A 101 3.66 8.92 -10.85
N ILE A 102 2.61 9.63 -10.42
CA ILE A 102 2.60 11.09 -10.32
C ILE A 102 3.61 11.59 -9.27
N PHE A 103 3.70 10.97 -8.09
CA PHE A 103 4.74 11.33 -7.11
C PHE A 103 6.15 11.09 -7.63
N ARG A 104 6.32 10.11 -8.52
CA ARG A 104 7.62 9.79 -9.10
C ARG A 104 8.05 10.71 -10.22
N VAL A 105 7.11 11.28 -10.98
CA VAL A 105 7.43 12.26 -12.03
C VAL A 105 7.88 13.58 -11.42
N ALA A 106 7.33 13.96 -10.27
CA ALA A 106 7.72 15.13 -9.48
C ALA A 106 9.16 15.10 -8.89
N LYS A 107 10.02 14.21 -9.39
CA LYS A 107 11.42 14.02 -8.93
C LYS A 107 12.42 14.31 -10.05
N ASP A 108 11.96 14.81 -11.20
CA ASP A 108 12.73 14.97 -12.43
C ASP A 108 13.98 15.86 -12.25
N GLY A 109 13.93 16.82 -11.32
CA GLY A 109 15.04 17.70 -10.93
C GLY A 109 15.89 17.22 -9.76
N GLY A 110 15.63 16.03 -9.20
CA GLY A 110 16.30 15.48 -8.01
C GLY A 110 15.88 16.13 -6.67
N LEU A 111 15.29 17.32 -6.71
CA LEU A 111 14.64 17.98 -5.59
C LEU A 111 13.21 18.35 -5.97
N ILE A 112 12.29 18.23 -5.02
CA ILE A 112 10.90 18.65 -5.19
C ILE A 112 10.82 20.17 -5.17
N SER A 113 10.42 20.79 -6.27
CA SER A 113 10.20 22.24 -6.37
C SER A 113 8.92 22.70 -5.66
N ALA A 114 8.76 24.02 -5.53
CA ALA A 114 7.54 24.59 -4.95
C ALA A 114 6.30 24.39 -5.83
N ASP A 115 6.47 24.43 -7.15
CA ASP A 115 5.38 24.23 -8.11
C ASP A 115 4.93 22.76 -8.12
N GLU A 116 5.86 21.80 -8.13
CA GLU A 116 5.54 20.37 -8.04
C GLU A 116 4.79 20.06 -6.74
N LEU A 117 5.32 20.50 -5.58
CA LEU A 117 4.66 20.25 -4.30
C LEU A 117 3.24 20.85 -4.26
N ARG A 118 3.07 22.05 -4.78
CA ARG A 118 1.77 22.71 -4.87
C ARG A 118 0.82 21.92 -5.76
N ASP A 119 1.29 21.43 -6.90
CA ASP A 119 0.50 20.66 -7.85
C ASP A 119 0.06 19.30 -7.29
N LEU A 120 0.97 18.59 -6.61
CA LEU A 120 0.63 17.36 -5.90
C LEU A 120 -0.44 17.61 -4.84
N ARG A 121 -0.34 18.69 -4.07
CA ARG A 121 -1.37 19.08 -3.10
C ARG A 121 -2.69 19.43 -3.77
N THR A 122 -2.66 20.12 -4.92
CA THR A 122 -3.85 20.44 -5.70
C THR A 122 -4.56 19.16 -6.18
N ILE A 123 -3.82 18.15 -6.64
CA ILE A 123 -4.39 16.86 -7.05
C ILE A 123 -5.08 16.18 -5.87
N VAL A 124 -4.42 16.08 -4.72
CA VAL A 124 -4.97 15.43 -3.51
C VAL A 124 -6.20 16.18 -2.98
N ALA A 125 -6.16 17.52 -2.96
CA ALA A 125 -7.29 18.35 -2.53
C ALA A 125 -8.51 18.21 -3.45
N ASN A 126 -8.30 17.83 -4.71
CA ASN A 126 -9.35 17.61 -5.71
C ASN A 126 -9.57 16.12 -6.03
N ALA A 127 -9.21 15.21 -5.11
CA ALA A 127 -9.32 13.75 -5.26
C ALA A 127 -10.65 13.26 -5.87
N ASN A 128 -11.78 13.87 -5.48
CA ASN A 128 -13.11 13.53 -5.99
C ASN A 128 -13.25 13.77 -7.50
N ASN A 129 -12.57 14.79 -8.05
CA ASN A 129 -12.60 15.09 -9.48
C ASN A 129 -11.89 14.01 -10.30
N PHE A 130 -11.05 13.19 -9.65
CA PHE A 130 -10.27 12.12 -10.28
C PHE A 130 -10.79 10.72 -9.92
N GLY A 131 -11.93 10.62 -9.21
CA GLY A 131 -12.44 9.34 -8.71
C GLY A 131 -11.45 8.59 -7.81
N MET A 132 -10.54 9.32 -7.14
CA MET A 132 -9.52 8.72 -6.30
C MET A 132 -10.16 8.02 -5.09
N GLN A 133 -9.78 6.76 -4.88
CA GLN A 133 -10.25 5.96 -3.75
C GLN A 133 -9.81 6.57 -2.41
N ASP A 134 -10.64 6.44 -1.38
CA ASP A 134 -10.44 7.15 -0.10
C ASP A 134 -9.07 6.83 0.55
N PHE A 135 -8.65 5.56 0.56
CA PHE A 135 -7.33 5.20 1.09
C PHE A 135 -6.19 5.80 0.27
N VAL A 136 -6.31 5.88 -1.06
CA VAL A 136 -5.30 6.51 -1.93
C VAL A 136 -5.20 7.99 -1.60
N ARG A 137 -6.34 8.67 -1.39
CA ARG A 137 -6.38 10.08 -0.98
C ARG A 137 -5.74 10.29 0.40
N VAL A 138 -6.10 9.49 1.40
CA VAL A 138 -5.57 9.62 2.76
C VAL A 138 -4.06 9.34 2.80
N LEU A 139 -3.59 8.29 2.13
CA LEU A 139 -2.15 8.00 2.07
C LEU A 139 -1.39 9.08 1.30
N SER A 140 -1.95 9.59 0.21
CA SER A 140 -1.39 10.72 -0.53
C SER A 140 -1.30 12.00 0.31
N ASP A 141 -2.32 12.30 1.10
CA ASP A 141 -2.34 13.44 2.01
C ASP A 141 -1.17 13.38 3.01
N LYS A 142 -0.90 12.20 3.57
CA LYS A 142 0.24 11.99 4.49
C LYS A 142 1.60 12.18 3.81
N VAL A 143 1.70 11.93 2.50
CA VAL A 143 2.91 12.21 1.71
C VAL A 143 3.07 13.72 1.48
N VAL A 144 2.05 14.40 0.96
CA VAL A 144 2.20 15.77 0.40
C VAL A 144 1.86 16.90 1.38
N ASN A 145 0.93 16.66 2.31
CA ASN A 145 0.54 17.59 3.38
C ASN A 145 1.23 17.25 4.71
N GLY A 146 1.83 16.06 4.78
CA GLY A 146 2.64 15.62 5.91
C GLY A 146 1.83 14.90 6.98
N ASN A 147 2.55 14.27 7.91
CA ASN A 147 1.98 13.52 9.01
C ASN A 147 2.99 13.51 10.18
N VAL A 148 2.50 13.45 11.41
CA VAL A 148 3.36 13.35 12.61
C VAL A 148 4.28 12.11 12.53
N ALA A 149 3.77 11.01 12.00
CA ALA A 149 4.53 9.78 11.79
C ALA A 149 5.74 9.96 10.85
N ASN A 150 5.66 10.86 9.86
CA ASN A 150 6.82 11.14 9.00
C ASN A 150 7.97 11.77 9.79
N GLN A 151 7.65 12.64 10.75
CA GLN A 151 8.66 13.31 11.57
C GLN A 151 9.31 12.32 12.54
N LYS A 152 8.49 11.45 13.15
CA LYS A 152 8.94 10.45 14.12
C LYS A 152 9.78 9.34 13.51
N SER A 153 9.49 8.93 12.29
CA SER A 153 10.31 7.96 11.56
C SER A 153 11.67 8.50 11.11
N GLY A 154 11.88 9.82 11.23
CA GLY A 154 13.09 10.50 10.77
C GLY A 154 13.12 10.80 9.27
N ILE A 155 12.08 10.43 8.50
CA ILE A 155 11.94 10.77 7.08
C ILE A 155 11.66 12.27 6.91
N GLY A 156 10.90 12.86 7.83
CA GLY A 156 10.44 14.24 7.77
C GLY A 156 9.27 14.46 6.79
N ASN A 157 8.52 15.54 6.98
CA ASN A 157 7.46 15.94 6.05
C ASN A 157 8.04 16.46 4.73
N LEU A 158 7.28 16.31 3.65
CA LEU A 158 7.64 16.85 2.34
C LEU A 158 7.51 18.38 2.32
N PHE A 159 8.52 19.06 1.78
CA PHE A 159 8.53 20.51 1.57
C PHE A 159 9.29 20.86 0.27
N ALA A 160 9.15 22.09 -0.21
CA ALA A 160 9.90 22.53 -1.39
C ALA A 160 11.40 22.53 -1.08
N GLY A 161 12.18 21.75 -1.83
CA GLY A 161 13.58 21.45 -1.60
C GLY A 161 13.84 20.07 -0.99
N SER A 162 12.80 19.29 -0.67
CA SER A 162 12.93 17.87 -0.32
C SER A 162 13.61 17.09 -1.43
N SER A 163 14.40 16.05 -1.10
CA SER A 163 15.06 15.22 -2.10
C SER A 163 14.14 14.15 -2.70
N ASP A 164 14.51 13.66 -3.88
CA ASP A 164 13.95 12.46 -4.50
C ASP A 164 13.90 11.25 -3.55
N THR A 165 14.91 11.11 -2.70
CA THR A 165 15.08 10.05 -1.73
C THR A 165 14.09 10.20 -0.58
N GLN A 166 13.84 11.43 -0.14
CA GLN A 166 12.80 11.70 0.87
C GLN A 166 11.42 11.35 0.31
N MET A 167 11.13 11.75 -0.95
CA MET A 167 9.89 11.38 -1.62
C MET A 167 9.73 9.85 -1.72
N GLU A 168 10.74 9.12 -2.21
CA GLU A 168 10.68 7.65 -2.27
C GLU A 168 10.54 6.99 -0.89
N SER A 169 11.13 7.57 0.16
CA SER A 169 10.97 7.07 1.53
C SER A 169 9.54 7.25 2.03
N LEU A 170 8.90 8.39 1.73
CA LEU A 170 7.49 8.63 2.05
C LEU A 170 6.54 7.73 1.25
N ILE A 171 6.83 7.52 -0.04
CA ILE A 171 6.12 6.52 -0.87
C ILE A 171 6.28 5.13 -0.25
N GLY A 172 7.51 4.75 0.14
CA GLY A 172 7.83 3.49 0.80
C GLY A 172 7.01 3.28 2.08
N LYS A 173 6.99 4.28 2.97
CA LYS A 173 6.21 4.25 4.20
C LYS A 173 4.72 4.12 3.94
N TRP A 174 4.12 5.03 3.17
CA TRP A 174 2.66 5.12 3.07
C TRP A 174 2.04 4.18 2.06
N PHE A 175 2.69 3.95 0.92
CA PHE A 175 2.15 3.11 -0.13
C PHE A 175 2.69 1.69 -0.07
N PHE A 176 3.92 1.45 0.39
CA PHE A 176 4.51 0.10 0.39
C PHE A 176 4.67 -0.53 1.77
N GLY A 177 4.42 0.21 2.86
CA GLY A 177 4.56 -0.31 4.23
C GLY A 177 5.98 -0.76 4.56
N SER A 178 6.99 -0.15 3.94
CA SER A 178 8.39 -0.52 4.11
C SER A 178 9.03 0.03 5.38
N ASP A 179 8.37 1.01 6.02
CA ASP A 179 8.71 1.47 7.36
C ASP A 179 8.05 0.53 8.37
N ARG A 180 8.84 -0.35 8.97
CA ARG A 180 8.33 -1.50 9.73
C ARG A 180 8.53 -1.25 11.23
N PRO A 181 7.54 -1.64 12.07
CA PRO A 181 7.63 -1.42 13.50
C PRO A 181 8.82 -2.16 14.09
N THR A 182 9.48 -1.52 15.05
CA THR A 182 10.54 -2.16 15.83
C THR A 182 10.02 -3.33 16.65
N THR A 183 10.87 -4.34 16.86
CA THR A 183 10.55 -5.53 17.66
C THR A 183 11.07 -5.38 19.09
N LEU A 184 10.42 -6.06 20.04
CA LEU A 184 10.81 -6.04 21.47
C LEU A 184 12.15 -6.74 21.76
N SER A 185 12.64 -7.56 20.83
CA SER A 185 13.93 -8.24 20.94
C SER A 185 14.76 -8.06 19.67
N SER A 186 16.05 -7.84 19.84
CA SER A 186 17.04 -7.78 18.75
C SER A 186 17.31 -9.14 18.11
N SER A 187 16.87 -10.25 18.73
CA SER A 187 16.93 -11.59 18.13
C SER A 187 15.82 -11.84 17.11
N HIS A 188 14.78 -11.00 17.08
CA HIS A 188 13.71 -11.10 16.09
C HIS A 188 14.11 -10.44 14.79
N THR A 189 13.73 -11.06 13.67
CA THR A 189 14.01 -10.55 12.34
C THR A 189 12.76 -10.59 11.48
N TYR A 190 12.60 -9.58 10.62
CA TYR A 190 11.55 -9.57 9.62
C TYR A 190 11.84 -10.59 8.52
N ARG A 191 10.87 -11.46 8.26
CA ARG A 191 10.90 -12.39 7.13
C ARG A 191 9.62 -12.28 6.35
N GLU A 192 9.70 -12.47 5.04
CA GLU A 192 8.53 -12.61 4.20
C GLU A 192 7.77 -13.87 4.58
N ILE A 193 6.45 -13.77 4.75
CA ILE A 193 5.60 -14.88 5.19
C ILE A 193 4.75 -15.39 4.03
N ASN A 194 4.88 -16.67 3.70
CA ASN A 194 3.99 -17.37 2.79
C ASN A 194 2.59 -17.50 3.39
N GLY A 195 1.56 -17.51 2.55
CA GLY A 195 0.17 -17.60 2.98
C GLY A 195 -0.74 -16.72 2.15
N SER A 196 -2.01 -16.71 2.52
CA SER A 196 -3.03 -15.84 1.95
C SER A 196 -3.54 -14.87 3.01
N LEU A 197 -4.05 -13.70 2.61
CA LEU A 197 -4.64 -12.75 3.56
C LEU A 197 -5.74 -13.41 4.39
N PHE A 198 -6.70 -14.06 3.71
CA PHE A 198 -7.75 -14.87 4.30
C PHE A 198 -7.66 -16.30 3.76
N GLN A 199 -7.93 -17.30 4.60
CA GLN A 199 -7.85 -18.71 4.25
C GLN A 199 -8.97 -19.50 4.91
N ASN A 200 -9.90 -20.04 4.11
CA ASN A 200 -11.12 -20.71 4.59
C ASN A 200 -12.13 -19.79 5.31
N GLY A 201 -11.96 -18.48 5.19
CA GLY A 201 -12.85 -17.47 5.77
C GLY A 201 -12.40 -17.05 7.17
N ILE A 202 -12.75 -15.82 7.54
CA ILE A 202 -12.36 -15.23 8.82
C ILE A 202 -13.07 -15.95 9.97
N SER A 203 -12.28 -16.43 10.94
CA SER A 203 -12.76 -17.11 12.14
C SER A 203 -12.10 -16.54 13.40
N ALA A 204 -12.80 -16.66 14.53
CA ALA A 204 -12.22 -16.38 15.84
C ALA A 204 -11.04 -17.31 16.18
N ASP A 205 -11.02 -18.51 15.61
CA ASP A 205 -9.97 -19.53 15.79
C ASP A 205 -8.64 -19.15 15.13
N ASP A 206 -8.66 -18.21 14.17
CA ASP A 206 -7.44 -17.71 13.52
C ASP A 206 -6.59 -16.89 14.51
N VAL A 207 -7.23 -16.35 15.55
CA VAL A 207 -6.61 -15.44 16.51
C VAL A 207 -5.83 -16.22 17.55
N LYS A 208 -4.51 -16.24 17.36
CA LYS A 208 -3.57 -16.80 18.32
C LYS A 208 -2.62 -15.72 18.83
N GLN A 209 -2.72 -15.40 20.12
CA GLN A 209 -1.84 -14.44 20.78
C GLN A 209 -0.38 -14.91 20.78
N GLY A 210 0.54 -13.95 20.66
CA GLY A 210 1.98 -14.17 20.78
C GLY A 210 2.61 -13.55 22.01
N GLN A 211 3.90 -13.23 21.90
CA GLN A 211 4.74 -12.72 22.98
C GLN A 211 4.58 -11.19 23.14
N LEU A 212 3.34 -10.70 23.19
CA LEU A 212 3.00 -9.30 23.30
C LEU A 212 1.82 -9.06 24.24
N GLY A 213 1.88 -8.00 25.05
CA GLY A 213 0.82 -7.58 25.97
C GLY A 213 -0.40 -6.92 25.31
N ASP A 214 -0.78 -7.31 24.09
CA ASP A 214 -1.83 -6.68 23.29
C ASP A 214 -3.15 -7.49 23.27
N CYS A 215 -3.38 -8.34 24.27
CA CYS A 215 -4.55 -9.23 24.33
C CYS A 215 -5.90 -8.50 24.16
N TYR A 216 -6.01 -7.24 24.59
CA TYR A 216 -7.21 -6.43 24.37
C TYR A 216 -7.51 -6.24 22.88
N TYR A 217 -6.47 -6.06 22.05
CA TYR A 217 -6.58 -5.90 20.62
C TYR A 217 -6.98 -7.22 19.95
N LEU A 218 -6.23 -8.29 20.21
CA LEU A 218 -6.50 -9.60 19.60
C LEU A 218 -7.84 -10.20 20.04
N ALA A 219 -8.22 -10.07 21.33
CA ALA A 219 -9.54 -10.51 21.79
C ALA A 219 -10.68 -9.71 21.13
N THR A 220 -10.46 -8.41 20.86
CA THR A 220 -11.43 -7.60 20.11
C THR A 220 -11.57 -8.10 18.68
N LEU A 221 -10.46 -8.37 17.98
CA LEU A 221 -10.49 -8.92 16.63
C LEU A 221 -11.20 -10.28 16.59
N SER A 222 -10.92 -11.16 17.55
CA SER A 222 -11.56 -12.48 17.70
C SER A 222 -13.07 -12.35 17.91
N SER A 223 -13.49 -11.43 18.78
CA SER A 223 -14.91 -11.12 19.03
C SER A 223 -15.62 -10.60 17.77
N ILE A 224 -15.01 -9.68 17.03
CA ILE A 224 -15.56 -9.15 15.78
C ILE A 224 -15.64 -10.25 14.71
N ALA A 225 -14.61 -11.11 14.60
CA ALA A 225 -14.61 -12.24 13.69
C ALA A 225 -15.77 -13.22 13.98
N GLN A 226 -16.03 -13.49 15.26
CA GLN A 226 -17.13 -14.35 15.69
C GLN A 226 -18.52 -13.76 15.42
N GLU A 227 -18.71 -12.47 15.71
CA GLU A 227 -20.02 -11.82 15.66
C GLU A 227 -20.37 -11.33 14.25
N LYS A 228 -19.40 -10.71 13.56
CA LYS A 228 -19.61 -10.12 12.23
C LYS A 228 -18.28 -9.93 11.50
N SER A 229 -17.76 -11.03 10.96
CA SER A 229 -16.49 -11.11 10.22
C SER A 229 -16.36 -10.12 9.06
N SER A 230 -17.46 -9.62 8.49
CA SER A 230 -17.41 -8.60 7.43
C SER A 230 -16.69 -7.33 7.86
N TYR A 231 -16.74 -6.96 9.15
CA TYR A 231 -15.98 -5.80 9.65
C TYR A 231 -14.45 -6.01 9.56
N ILE A 232 -13.98 -7.24 9.75
CA ILE A 232 -12.57 -7.59 9.56
C ILE A 232 -12.26 -7.63 8.06
N GLN A 233 -13.14 -8.24 7.25
CA GLN A 233 -12.95 -8.31 5.80
C GLN A 233 -12.82 -6.91 5.17
N ASP A 234 -13.76 -6.02 5.51
CA ASP A 234 -13.84 -4.64 5.02
C ASP A 234 -12.78 -3.71 5.64
N MET A 235 -11.97 -4.21 6.58
CA MET A 235 -10.82 -3.50 7.13
C MET A 235 -9.63 -3.56 6.15
N PHE A 236 -9.55 -4.59 5.31
CA PHE A 236 -8.39 -4.85 4.47
C PHE A 236 -8.65 -4.52 3.00
N ILE A 237 -7.61 -4.00 2.37
CA ILE A 237 -7.47 -3.90 0.92
C ILE A 237 -6.19 -4.64 0.56
N ASP A 238 -6.30 -5.70 -0.24
CA ASP A 238 -5.14 -6.33 -0.88
C ASP A 238 -4.74 -5.49 -2.09
N ASN A 239 -3.54 -4.91 -2.05
CA ASN A 239 -3.04 -4.03 -3.10
C ASN A 239 -2.51 -4.80 -4.32
N GLY A 240 -2.43 -6.14 -4.27
CA GLY A 240 -1.99 -7.00 -5.37
C GLY A 240 -0.48 -7.03 -5.60
N ASP A 241 0.31 -6.40 -4.71
CA ASP A 241 1.76 -6.28 -4.78
C ASP A 241 2.47 -6.78 -3.50
N ASN A 242 1.83 -7.72 -2.79
CA ASN A 242 2.24 -8.22 -1.46
C ASN A 242 2.23 -7.14 -0.35
N THR A 243 1.51 -6.05 -0.57
CA THR A 243 1.18 -5.06 0.46
C THR A 243 -0.33 -5.03 0.71
N PHE A 244 -0.71 -4.65 1.92
CA PHE A 244 -2.08 -4.66 2.40
C PHE A 244 -2.36 -3.34 3.09
N THR A 245 -3.42 -2.66 2.67
CA THR A 245 -3.87 -1.44 3.34
C THR A 245 -4.93 -1.80 4.38
N VAL A 246 -4.72 -1.37 5.61
CA VAL A 246 -5.59 -1.65 6.76
C VAL A 246 -6.26 -0.36 7.21
N ARG A 247 -7.58 -0.36 7.29
CA ARG A 247 -8.40 0.77 7.70
C ARG A 247 -8.63 0.77 9.21
N PHE A 248 -8.45 1.92 9.85
CA PHE A 248 -8.88 2.19 11.21
C PHE A 248 -9.77 3.43 11.24
N PHE A 249 -10.43 3.69 12.36
CA PHE A 249 -11.27 4.85 12.57
C PHE A 249 -10.76 5.69 13.73
N ASN A 250 -10.62 6.99 13.49
CA ASN A 250 -10.42 8.00 14.52
C ASN A 250 -11.66 8.89 14.55
N ASN A 251 -12.45 8.83 15.63
CA ASN A 251 -13.69 9.60 15.75
C ASN A 251 -14.61 9.47 14.52
N ASN A 252 -14.80 8.23 14.03
CA ASN A 252 -15.57 7.87 12.83
C ASN A 252 -14.99 8.35 11.49
N VAL A 253 -13.80 8.95 11.48
CA VAL A 253 -13.06 9.27 10.25
C VAL A 253 -12.09 8.13 9.95
N ALA A 254 -12.13 7.60 8.73
CA ALA A 254 -11.24 6.53 8.33
C ALA A 254 -9.80 7.04 8.17
N ASP A 255 -8.86 6.27 8.70
CA ASP A 255 -7.42 6.39 8.52
C ASP A 255 -6.90 5.04 8.00
N TYR A 256 -5.77 5.04 7.30
CA TYR A 256 -5.24 3.88 6.60
C TYR A 256 -3.75 3.72 6.85
N VAL A 257 -3.32 2.48 7.02
CA VAL A 257 -1.92 2.07 7.17
C VAL A 257 -1.64 0.98 6.16
N THR A 258 -0.61 1.14 5.34
CA THR A 258 -0.16 0.07 4.45
C THR A 258 0.95 -0.72 5.11
N VAL A 259 0.84 -2.05 5.10
CA VAL A 259 1.86 -2.98 5.59
C VAL A 259 2.30 -3.90 4.47
N ASP A 260 3.60 -4.20 4.40
CA ASP A 260 4.09 -5.31 3.58
C ASP A 260 3.92 -6.67 4.29
N ARG A 261 4.17 -7.75 3.55
CA ARG A 261 4.06 -9.14 4.03
C ARG A 261 5.23 -9.62 4.90
N PHE A 262 6.16 -8.75 5.29
CA PHE A 262 7.23 -9.14 6.21
C PHE A 262 6.74 -9.03 7.64
N LEU A 263 6.88 -10.10 8.42
CA LEU A 263 6.49 -10.14 9.83
C LEU A 263 7.66 -10.59 10.70
N PRO A 264 7.70 -10.19 11.99
CA PRO A 264 8.73 -10.61 12.92
C PRO A 264 8.73 -12.12 13.17
N THR A 265 9.92 -12.71 13.13
CA THR A 265 10.13 -14.14 13.39
C THR A 265 11.28 -14.39 14.35
N ASP A 266 11.23 -15.54 15.03
CA ASP A 266 12.35 -16.08 15.78
C ASP A 266 13.47 -16.59 14.84
N SER A 267 14.58 -17.07 15.42
CA SER A 267 15.70 -17.61 14.65
C SER A 267 15.32 -18.81 13.76
N GLN A 268 14.25 -19.53 14.11
CA GLN A 268 13.71 -20.66 13.36
C GLN A 268 12.73 -20.24 12.26
N GLY A 269 12.46 -18.94 12.11
CA GLY A 269 11.52 -18.43 11.11
C GLY A 269 10.06 -18.65 11.50
N ARG A 270 9.74 -18.70 12.79
CA ARG A 270 8.35 -18.78 13.27
C ARG A 270 7.89 -17.42 13.77
N LEU A 271 6.63 -17.06 13.49
CA LEU A 271 6.02 -15.83 13.99
C LEU A 271 6.07 -15.76 15.53
N VAL A 272 6.36 -14.58 16.06
CA VAL A 272 6.56 -14.36 17.51
C VAL A 272 5.43 -13.58 18.17
N TYR A 273 4.70 -12.76 17.40
CA TYR A 273 3.52 -12.02 17.85
C TYR A 273 2.24 -12.75 17.42
N ALA A 274 1.21 -12.09 16.90
CA ALA A 274 0.01 -12.76 16.43
C ALA A 274 0.33 -13.92 15.45
N SER A 275 -0.48 -14.97 15.52
CA SER A 275 -0.25 -16.25 14.82
C SER A 275 1.02 -16.99 15.29
N MET A 276 1.38 -16.83 16.56
CA MET A 276 2.62 -17.33 17.14
C MET A 276 2.91 -18.80 16.80
N GLY A 277 4.14 -19.07 16.37
CA GLY A 277 4.62 -20.41 16.02
C GLY A 277 4.34 -20.82 14.58
N ALA A 278 3.54 -20.07 13.82
CA ALA A 278 3.37 -20.31 12.38
C ALA A 278 4.70 -20.13 11.65
N SER A 279 5.04 -21.09 10.78
CA SER A 279 6.28 -21.07 10.02
C SER A 279 6.18 -20.12 8.84
N ALA A 280 7.19 -19.27 8.64
CA ALA A 280 7.25 -18.31 7.54
C ALA A 280 7.09 -18.94 6.15
N THR A 281 7.44 -20.21 5.97
CA THR A 281 7.40 -20.89 4.67
C THR A 281 6.10 -21.65 4.42
N ASN A 282 5.22 -21.76 5.41
CA ASN A 282 3.95 -22.49 5.28
C ASN A 282 2.98 -21.73 4.36
N SER A 283 2.65 -22.30 3.20
CA SER A 283 1.70 -21.71 2.25
C SER A 283 0.25 -21.73 2.74
N LEU A 284 -0.02 -22.42 3.85
CA LEU A 284 -1.33 -22.49 4.50
C LEU A 284 -1.45 -21.53 5.69
N ASN A 285 -0.59 -20.51 5.78
CA ASN A 285 -0.81 -19.46 6.78
C ASN A 285 -1.94 -18.54 6.33
N GLU A 286 -2.75 -18.16 7.30
CA GLU A 286 -3.72 -17.07 7.22
C GLU A 286 -3.13 -15.83 7.88
N LEU A 287 -3.06 -14.71 7.15
CA LEU A 287 -2.21 -13.58 7.54
C LEU A 287 -2.96 -12.42 8.18
N TRP A 288 -4.30 -12.36 8.08
CA TRP A 288 -5.06 -11.17 8.48
C TRP A 288 -4.80 -10.75 9.93
N VAL A 289 -4.66 -11.69 10.88
CA VAL A 289 -4.43 -11.35 12.29
C VAL A 289 -3.08 -10.67 12.47
N ALA A 290 -2.02 -11.26 11.90
CA ALA A 290 -0.66 -10.74 12.04
C ALA A 290 -0.45 -9.42 11.28
N LEU A 291 -1.11 -9.25 10.13
CA LEU A 291 -1.08 -8.00 9.37
C LEU A 291 -1.91 -6.90 10.07
N ALA A 292 -3.04 -7.23 10.69
CA ALA A 292 -3.83 -6.29 11.50
C ALA A 292 -3.02 -5.80 12.72
N GLU A 293 -2.34 -6.71 13.42
CA GLU A 293 -1.48 -6.38 14.57
C GLU A 293 -0.30 -5.48 14.14
N LYS A 294 0.38 -5.83 13.04
CA LYS A 294 1.45 -4.99 12.47
C LYS A 294 0.96 -3.59 12.10
N ALA A 295 -0.19 -3.48 11.44
CA ALA A 295 -0.74 -2.19 11.04
C ALA A 295 -1.14 -1.35 12.26
N TYR A 296 -1.63 -1.99 13.32
CA TYR A 296 -1.95 -1.31 14.57
C TYR A 296 -0.70 -0.80 15.30
N ALA A 297 0.39 -1.57 15.28
CA ALA A 297 1.70 -1.15 15.77
C ALA A 297 2.24 0.07 15.02
N GLN A 298 2.16 0.08 13.67
CA GLN A 298 2.54 1.25 12.87
C GLN A 298 1.62 2.46 13.12
N LEU A 299 0.32 2.21 13.31
CA LEU A 299 -0.64 3.27 13.57
C LEU A 299 -0.32 4.03 14.86
N ALA A 300 0.25 3.36 15.88
CA ALA A 300 0.64 3.99 17.14
C ALA A 300 1.51 5.24 16.94
N GLU A 301 2.36 5.25 15.91
CA GLU A 301 3.22 6.38 15.59
C GLU A 301 2.46 7.68 15.29
N SER A 302 1.24 7.56 14.75
CA SER A 302 0.33 8.71 14.53
C SER A 302 -0.03 9.43 15.83
N GLY A 303 0.04 8.74 16.96
CA GLY A 303 -0.21 9.26 18.30
C GLY A 303 -1.67 9.54 18.64
N TRP A 304 -2.63 9.11 17.80
CA TRP A 304 -4.06 9.19 18.14
C TRP A 304 -4.66 7.84 18.52
N SER A 305 -4.08 6.73 18.06
CA SER A 305 -4.54 5.39 18.43
C SER A 305 -3.98 4.95 19.77
N ARG A 306 -2.78 5.45 20.11
CA ARG A 306 -1.94 5.06 21.24
C ARG A 306 -1.23 6.30 21.82
N ASP A 307 -1.86 6.97 22.78
CA ASP A 307 -1.35 8.24 23.31
C ASP A 307 -0.19 8.05 24.31
N ALA A 308 -0.16 6.90 25.01
CA ALA A 308 0.84 6.61 26.03
C ALA A 308 2.23 6.29 25.46
N ASP A 309 2.27 5.61 24.31
CA ASP A 309 3.47 5.31 23.55
C ASP A 309 3.11 5.43 22.06
N SER A 310 3.68 6.44 21.40
CA SER A 310 3.36 6.80 20.04
C SER A 310 4.56 6.63 19.11
N THR A 311 5.19 5.45 19.20
CA THR A 311 6.32 5.02 18.39
C THR A 311 5.90 3.95 17.37
N ASP A 312 6.66 3.81 16.28
CA ASP A 312 6.51 2.69 15.34
C ASP A 312 7.15 1.42 15.92
N SER A 313 6.42 0.76 16.83
CA SER A 313 6.90 -0.39 17.58
C SER A 313 5.77 -1.33 17.96
N TYR A 314 6.05 -2.65 17.96
CA TYR A 314 5.15 -3.60 18.61
C TYR A 314 5.00 -3.32 20.10
N GLY A 315 6.02 -2.76 20.77
CA GLY A 315 5.93 -2.38 22.18
C GLY A 315 4.86 -1.31 22.46
N ALA A 316 4.59 -0.43 21.49
CA ALA A 316 3.65 0.68 21.65
C ALA A 316 2.18 0.23 21.81
N ILE A 317 1.88 -1.01 21.40
CA ILE A 317 0.53 -1.59 21.50
C ILE A 317 0.35 -2.48 22.74
N GLU A 318 1.34 -2.59 23.63
CA GLU A 318 1.16 -3.27 24.91
C GLU A 318 0.22 -2.51 25.85
N GLY A 319 -0.76 -3.21 26.41
CA GLY A 319 -1.76 -2.66 27.33
C GLY A 319 -2.78 -1.72 26.66
N GLY A 320 -4.07 -1.96 26.87
CA GLY A 320 -5.10 -1.12 26.25
C GLY A 320 -6.51 -1.60 26.55
N TRP A 321 -7.48 -0.93 25.94
CA TRP A 321 -8.90 -1.14 26.24
C TRP A 321 -9.65 -1.59 24.99
N MET A 322 -10.40 -2.68 25.12
CA MET A 322 -11.25 -3.20 24.05
C MET A 322 -12.29 -2.17 23.58
N THR A 323 -12.74 -1.30 24.48
CA THR A 323 -13.70 -0.22 24.18
C THR A 323 -13.16 0.76 23.15
N ASP A 324 -11.86 1.04 23.16
CA ASP A 324 -11.21 1.90 22.18
C ASP A 324 -10.96 1.12 20.88
N THR A 325 -10.45 -0.10 20.97
CA THR A 325 -10.20 -0.95 19.80
C THR A 325 -11.48 -1.22 18.99
N ILE A 326 -12.61 -1.49 19.64
CA ILE A 326 -13.88 -1.71 18.93
C ILE A 326 -14.23 -0.49 18.07
N LYS A 327 -14.11 0.73 18.61
CA LYS A 327 -14.35 1.97 17.85
C LYS A 327 -13.37 2.11 16.70
N GLN A 328 -12.09 1.84 16.96
CA GLN A 328 -11.01 1.98 15.99
C GLN A 328 -11.13 0.97 14.83
N VAL A 329 -11.63 -0.24 15.06
CA VAL A 329 -11.80 -1.25 14.00
C VAL A 329 -13.14 -1.07 13.27
N THR A 330 -14.23 -0.83 14.01
CA THR A 330 -15.59 -0.89 13.46
C THR A 330 -16.21 0.46 13.13
N GLY A 331 -15.72 1.55 13.73
CA GLY A 331 -16.33 2.87 13.63
C GLY A 331 -17.66 2.99 14.39
N LEU A 332 -18.00 1.99 15.20
CA LEU A 332 -19.21 2.00 16.03
C LEU A 332 -18.95 2.70 17.36
N THR A 333 -19.99 3.33 17.92
CA THR A 333 -19.97 3.84 19.28
C THR A 333 -20.15 2.70 20.29
N THR A 334 -19.31 2.62 21.32
CA THR A 334 -19.50 1.67 22.43
C THR A 334 -20.38 2.28 23.52
N SER A 335 -21.22 1.46 24.16
CA SER A 335 -21.93 1.83 25.38
C SER A 335 -21.51 0.88 26.49
N ASP A 336 -20.81 1.38 27.51
CA ASP A 336 -20.48 0.58 28.69
C ASP A 336 -21.76 0.41 29.52
N ARG A 337 -22.39 -0.76 29.43
CA ARG A 337 -23.29 -1.19 30.51
C ARG A 337 -22.42 -1.73 31.62
N GLN A 338 -21.97 -0.85 32.52
CA GLN A 338 -21.58 -1.30 33.85
C GLN A 338 -22.82 -1.93 34.49
N ALA A 339 -22.82 -3.25 34.60
CA ALA A 339 -23.72 -3.92 35.52
C ALA A 339 -23.33 -3.42 36.92
N SER A 340 -24.24 -2.64 37.51
CA SER A 340 -24.15 -2.15 38.90
C SER A 340 -24.56 -3.24 39.87
#